data_AF-A0A975B0H8-F1
#
_entry.id   AF-A0A975B0H8-F1
#
_cell.length_a   1.000
_cell.length_b   1.000
_cell.length_c   1.000
_cell.angle_alpha   90.00
_cell.angle_beta   90.00
_cell.angle_gamma   90.00
#
_symmetry.space_group_name_H-M   'P 1'
#
loop_
_entity.id
_entity.type
_entity.pdbx_description
1 polymer ?
#
loop_
_entity_poly.entity_id
_entity_poly.type
_entity_poly.pdbx_seq_one_letter_code
_entity_poly.pdbx_strand_id
1 'polypeptide(L)'
;MKIISTIVLSMFIVSSASALEWVSSYGKSCAKACSDANKSPVISGVHKNGNALSICRSNENYEGNRAGFNLAPDSDKSCSVAFNGKEVLNSQYECLCN
;
A
#
# COMPACT_ATOMS: atom_id res chain seq x y z
N MET A 1 29.71 54.58 7.36
CA MET A 1 29.99 53.19 6.97
C MET A 1 28.71 52.39 7.18
N LYS A 2 27.99 52.01 6.11
CA LYS A 2 26.68 51.31 6.18
C LYS A 2 26.91 49.81 5.98
N ILE A 3 26.66 49.01 7.01
CA ILE A 3 26.76 47.55 6.94
C ILE A 3 25.40 47.04 6.43
N ILE A 4 25.37 46.56 5.18
CA ILE A 4 24.20 45.91 4.60
C ILE A 4 24.23 44.45 5.09
N SER A 5 23.34 44.12 6.03
CA SER A 5 23.18 42.77 6.55
C SER A 5 22.34 41.96 5.56
N THR A 6 22.98 41.11 4.77
CA THR A 6 22.31 40.23 3.80
C THR A 6 21.80 39.00 4.53
N ILE A 7 20.48 38.90 4.70
CA ILE A 7 19.81 37.69 5.21
C ILE A 7 19.88 36.62 4.11
N VAL A 8 20.66 35.57 4.34
CA VAL A 8 20.72 34.39 3.46
C VAL A 8 19.53 33.49 3.78
N LEU A 9 18.47 33.56 2.96
CA LEU A 9 17.32 32.66 3.04
C LEU A 9 17.72 31.29 2.48
N SER A 10 18.12 30.38 3.36
CA SER A 10 18.40 28.99 2.98
C SER A 10 17.08 28.29 2.64
N MET A 11 16.86 27.99 1.36
CA MET A 11 15.75 27.16 0.90
C MET A 11 16.05 25.70 1.27
N PHE A 12 15.38 25.19 2.30
CA PHE A 12 15.39 23.77 2.62
C PHE A 12 14.57 23.03 1.56
N ILE A 13 15.23 22.21 0.74
CA ILE A 13 14.55 21.32 -0.20
C ILE A 13 13.97 20.17 0.63
N VAL A 14 12.67 20.22 0.92
CA VAL A 14 11.96 19.11 1.56
C VAL A 14 11.75 18.03 0.50
N SER A 15 12.47 16.92 0.62
CA SER A 15 12.20 15.73 -0.20
C SER A 15 10.95 15.04 0.33
N SER A 16 9.88 15.04 -0.45
CA SER A 16 8.69 14.24 -0.17
C SER A 16 9.03 12.77 -0.40
N ALA A 17 9.37 12.04 0.66
CA ALA A 17 9.32 10.59 0.60
C ALA A 17 7.87 10.17 0.29
N SER A 18 7.67 9.30 -0.70
CA SER A 18 6.33 8.72 -0.91
C SER A 18 5.89 8.03 0.37
N ALA A 19 4.90 8.61 1.04
CA ALA A 19 4.33 8.01 2.23
C ALA A 19 3.57 6.74 1.84
N LEU A 20 3.78 5.70 2.63
CA LEU A 20 2.97 4.49 2.57
C LEU A 20 1.50 4.87 2.78
N GLU A 21 0.65 4.41 1.88
CA GLU A 21 -0.77 4.76 1.89
C GLU A 21 -1.62 3.52 1.67
N TRP A 22 -2.73 3.43 2.40
CA TRP A 22 -3.75 2.43 2.19
C TRP A 22 -4.74 2.93 1.14
N VAL A 23 -4.81 2.23 0.01
CA VAL A 23 -5.69 2.55 -1.11
C VAL A 23 -6.77 1.50 -1.22
N SER A 24 -8.04 1.92 -1.28
CA SER A 24 -9.15 0.99 -1.50
C SER A 24 -9.01 0.23 -2.83
N SER A 25 -9.19 -1.09 -2.79
CA SER A 25 -9.04 -1.94 -3.98
C SER A 25 -10.15 -1.74 -5.01
N TYR A 26 -11.37 -1.39 -4.58
CA TYR A 26 -12.58 -1.33 -5.41
C TYR A 26 -12.76 -2.58 -6.31
N GLY A 27 -12.46 -3.77 -5.77
CA GLY A 27 -12.58 -5.04 -6.49
C GLY A 27 -11.50 -5.29 -7.55
N LYS A 28 -10.33 -4.66 -7.40
CA LYS A 28 -9.15 -4.81 -8.27
C LYS A 28 -7.99 -5.41 -7.49
N SER A 29 -7.04 -6.04 -8.19
CA SER A 29 -5.77 -6.47 -7.58
C SER A 29 -5.02 -5.27 -6.96
N CYS A 30 -4.11 -5.52 -6.02
CA CYS A 30 -3.30 -4.45 -5.44
C CYS A 30 -2.36 -3.81 -6.48
N ALA A 31 -1.89 -4.58 -7.46
CA ALA A 31 -1.14 -4.02 -8.58
C ALA A 31 -1.97 -2.95 -9.32
N LYS A 32 -3.22 -3.27 -9.66
CA LYS A 32 -4.09 -2.33 -10.38
C LYS A 32 -4.58 -1.18 -9.51
N ALA A 33 -4.94 -1.43 -8.26
CA ALA A 33 -5.42 -0.40 -7.33
C ALA A 33 -4.33 0.65 -7.04
N CYS A 34 -3.09 0.21 -6.75
CA CYS A 34 -1.98 1.12 -6.56
C CYS A 34 -1.61 1.84 -7.86
N SER A 35 -1.58 1.15 -9.00
CA SER A 35 -1.31 1.78 -10.30
C SER A 35 -2.32 2.88 -10.64
N ASP A 36 -3.62 2.66 -10.36
CA ASP A 36 -4.66 3.68 -10.57
C ASP A 36 -4.49 4.91 -9.67
N ALA A 37 -3.81 4.74 -8.53
CA ALA A 37 -3.43 5.81 -7.62
C ALA A 37 -2.05 6.42 -7.93
N ASN A 38 -1.44 6.08 -9.08
CA ASN A 38 -0.07 6.47 -9.47
C ASN A 38 1.01 6.05 -8.45
N LYS A 39 0.84 4.84 -7.89
CA LYS A 39 1.73 4.24 -6.88
C LYS A 39 2.10 2.81 -7.27
N SER A 40 3.06 2.24 -6.57
CA SER A 40 3.40 0.81 -6.64
C SER A 40 2.85 0.04 -5.44
N PRO A 41 2.45 -1.23 -5.59
CA PRO A 41 2.08 -2.05 -4.44
C PRO A 41 3.32 -2.39 -3.61
N VAL A 42 3.17 -2.39 -2.28
CA VAL A 42 4.23 -2.89 -1.39
C VAL A 42 4.25 -4.42 -1.45
N ILE A 43 5.39 -4.95 -1.87
CA ILE A 43 5.61 -6.40 -1.98
C ILE A 43 6.30 -6.91 -0.71
N SER A 44 5.68 -7.90 -0.07
CA SER A 44 6.18 -8.55 1.14
C SER A 44 6.98 -9.83 0.86
N GLY A 45 6.87 -10.36 -0.36
CA GLY A 45 7.55 -11.58 -0.75
C GLY A 45 7.05 -12.14 -2.08
N VAL A 46 7.38 -13.39 -2.34
CA VAL A 46 7.02 -14.12 -3.56
C VAL A 46 6.44 -15.47 -3.16
N HIS A 47 5.26 -15.79 -3.67
CA HIS A 47 4.60 -17.08 -3.46
C HIS A 47 5.31 -18.19 -4.26
N LYS A 48 5.08 -19.46 -3.88
CA LYS A 48 5.73 -20.63 -4.51
C LYS A 48 5.51 -20.74 -6.03
N ASN A 49 4.45 -20.13 -6.54
CA ASN A 49 4.14 -20.07 -7.97
C ASN A 49 4.86 -18.92 -8.70
N GLY A 50 5.72 -18.16 -8.03
CA GLY A 50 6.45 -17.02 -8.59
C GLY A 50 5.71 -15.68 -8.51
N ASN A 51 4.46 -15.65 -8.03
CA ASN A 51 3.67 -14.43 -7.95
C ASN A 51 4.08 -13.57 -6.75
N ALA A 52 4.11 -12.26 -6.93
CA ALA A 52 4.37 -11.32 -5.84
C ALA A 52 3.22 -11.30 -4.82
N LEU A 53 3.57 -11.25 -3.54
CA LEU A 53 2.65 -11.10 -2.42
C LEU A 53 2.55 -9.62 -2.03
N SER A 54 1.53 -8.94 -2.56
CA SER A 54 1.27 -7.54 -2.23
C SER A 54 0.55 -7.44 -0.89
N ILE A 55 0.93 -6.47 -0.06
CA ILE A 55 0.31 -6.28 1.25
C ILE A 55 -1.10 -5.69 1.08
N CYS A 56 -2.09 -6.33 1.71
CA CYS A 56 -3.45 -5.83 1.80
C CYS A 56 -3.94 -5.87 3.26
N ARG A 57 -5.09 -5.24 3.51
CA ARG A 57 -5.83 -5.41 4.77
C ARG A 57 -7.33 -5.48 4.51
N SER A 58 -8.04 -6.31 5.26
CA SER A 58 -9.51 -6.39 5.22
C SER A 58 -10.08 -6.43 6.63
N ASN A 59 -11.33 -5.97 6.77
CA ASN A 59 -12.05 -5.94 8.03
C ASN A 59 -13.01 -7.14 8.11
N GLU A 60 -12.44 -8.33 8.29
CA GLU A 60 -13.24 -9.54 8.44
C GLU A 60 -14.10 -9.47 9.72
N ASN A 61 -15.39 -9.75 9.59
CA ASN A 61 -16.37 -9.75 10.68
C ASN A 61 -16.42 -8.45 11.53
N TYR A 62 -15.99 -7.32 10.98
CA TYR A 62 -15.95 -6.02 11.69
C TYR A 62 -15.05 -5.99 12.94
N GLU A 63 -14.05 -6.88 13.04
CA GLU A 63 -13.11 -6.95 14.17
C GLU A 63 -11.86 -6.06 14.02
N GLY A 64 -11.87 -5.19 13.00
CA GLY A 64 -10.76 -4.32 12.63
C GLY A 64 -9.98 -4.84 11.42
N ASN A 65 -9.23 -3.93 10.79
CA ASN A 65 -8.43 -4.26 9.62
C ASN A 65 -7.28 -5.19 9.98
N ARG A 66 -7.30 -6.41 9.45
CA ARG A 66 -6.22 -7.40 9.57
C ARG A 66 -5.38 -7.39 8.31
N ALA A 67 -4.07 -7.39 8.46
CA ALA A 67 -3.14 -7.48 7.34
C ALA A 67 -3.15 -8.88 6.72
N GLY A 68 -2.88 -8.93 5.42
CA GLY A 68 -2.87 -10.13 4.62
C GLY A 68 -2.15 -9.92 3.30
N PHE A 69 -2.44 -10.80 2.34
CA PHE A 69 -1.76 -10.81 1.04
C PHE A 69 -2.75 -10.85 -0.13
N ASN A 70 -2.46 -10.08 -1.17
CA ASN A 70 -3.09 -10.18 -2.47
C ASN A 70 -2.07 -10.77 -3.46
N LEU A 71 -2.45 -11.81 -4.21
CA LEU A 71 -1.57 -12.45 -5.18
C LEU A 71 -1.65 -11.74 -6.54
N ALA A 72 -0.62 -10.97 -6.86
CA ALA A 72 -0.44 -10.34 -8.17
C ALA A 72 -0.35 -11.40 -9.31
N PRO A 73 -0.60 -11.08 -10.60
CA PRO A 73 -0.69 -9.72 -11.16
C PRO A 73 -2.10 -9.12 -11.16
N ASP A 74 -3.12 -9.78 -11.69
CA ASP A 74 -4.44 -9.12 -11.94
C ASP A 74 -5.67 -10.00 -11.68
N SER A 75 -5.48 -11.31 -11.53
CA SER A 75 -6.59 -12.25 -11.36
C SER A 75 -7.12 -12.30 -9.92
N ASP A 76 -6.29 -11.93 -8.94
CA ASP A 76 -6.71 -11.97 -7.54
C ASP A 76 -7.34 -10.63 -7.14
N LYS A 77 -8.66 -10.66 -7.02
CA LYS A 77 -9.49 -9.55 -6.52
C LYS A 77 -9.86 -9.75 -5.06
N SER A 78 -9.05 -10.49 -4.31
CA SER A 78 -9.24 -10.77 -2.91
C SER A 78 -8.00 -10.51 -2.08
N CYS A 79 -8.22 -10.16 -0.82
CA CYS A 79 -7.20 -10.14 0.22
C CYS A 79 -7.33 -11.41 1.04
N SER A 80 -6.26 -12.19 1.07
CA SER A 80 -6.14 -13.37 1.91
C SER A 80 -5.69 -12.94 3.31
N VAL A 81 -6.55 -13.12 4.31
CA VAL A 81 -6.28 -12.76 5.71
C VAL A 81 -6.47 -13.95 6.65
N ALA A 82 -5.70 -13.98 7.73
CA ALA A 82 -5.90 -14.98 8.78
C ALA A 82 -7.07 -14.58 9.69
N PHE A 83 -8.07 -15.46 9.81
CA PHE A 83 -9.23 -15.30 10.67
C PHE A 83 -9.64 -16.65 11.29
N ASN A 84 -9.83 -16.70 12.62
CA ASN A 84 -10.21 -17.90 13.37
C ASN A 84 -9.37 -19.16 13.05
N GLY A 85 -8.05 -18.99 12.94
CA GLY A 85 -7.11 -20.08 12.66
C GLY A 85 -7.14 -20.60 11.22
N LYS A 86 -7.81 -19.89 10.32
CA LYS A 86 -7.90 -20.22 8.89
C LYS A 86 -7.54 -19.01 8.04
N GLU A 87 -7.24 -19.28 6.79
CA GLU A 87 -7.10 -18.26 5.76
C GLU A 87 -8.47 -18.02 5.10
N VAL A 88 -8.88 -16.76 4.99
CA VAL A 88 -10.14 -16.35 4.36
C VAL A 88 -9.87 -15.32 3.28
N LEU A 89 -10.65 -15.37 2.19
CA LEU A 89 -10.55 -14.45 1.07
C LEU A 89 -11.63 -13.38 1.18
N ASN A 90 -11.23 -12.11 1.20
CA ASN A 90 -12.17 -10.99 1.28
C ASN A 90 -12.01 -10.06 0.06
N SER A 91 -13.11 -9.76 -0.63
CA SER A 91 -13.12 -8.88 -1.82
C SER A 91 -13.22 -7.38 -1.47
N GLN A 92 -13.51 -7.05 -0.21
CA GLN A 92 -13.50 -5.69 0.32
C GLN A 92 -12.24 -5.48 1.16
N TYR A 93 -11.24 -4.85 0.55
CA TYR A 93 -9.93 -4.64 1.16
C TYR A 93 -9.24 -3.39 0.65
N GLU A 94 -8.22 -2.98 1.37
CA GLU A 94 -7.30 -1.91 1.01
C GLU A 94 -5.91 -2.49 0.73
N CYS A 95 -5.17 -1.87 -0.18
CA CYS A 95 -3.82 -2.23 -0.58
C CYS A 95 -2.82 -1.24 -0.02
N LEU A 96 -1.68 -1.73 0.45
CA LEU A 96 -0.58 -0.84 0.85
C LEU A 96 0.21 -0.44 -0.38
N CYS A 97 0.30 0.86 -0.64
CA CYS A 97 0.95 1.43 -1.82
C CYS A 97 2.05 2.42 -1.43
N ASN A 98 3.06 2.58 -2.29
CA ASN A 98 4.17 3.53 -2.16
C ASN A 98 4.48 4.29 -3.46
#